data_AF-A0A8T4M141-F1
#
_entry.id   AF-A0A8T4M141-F1
#
_cell.length_a   1.000
_cell.length_b   1.000
_cell.length_c   1.000
_cell.angle_alpha   90.00
_cell.angle_beta   90.00
_cell.angle_gamma   90.00
#
_symmetry.space_group_name_H-M   'P 1'
#
loop_
_entity.id
_entity.type
_entity.pdbx_description
1 polymer ?
#
loop_
_entity_poly.entity_id
_entity_poly.type
_entity_poly.pdbx_seq_one_letter_code
_entity_poly.pdbx_strand_id
1 'polypeptide(L)'
;MNKIPGYILIVLGIIVLLAGVKPTNVYFQSVIPFLSSINYIIIIVIGAVILIAGVFLLRNAPRGRQSPEVPIYQGKSIVGYRRG
;
A
#
# COMPACT_ATOMS: atom_id res chain seq x y z
N MET A 1 -13.54 -2.79 -1.15
CA MET A 1 -12.77 -1.55 -1.40
C MET A 1 -11.61 -1.92 -2.30
N ASN A 2 -11.41 -1.16 -3.39
CA ASN A 2 -10.27 -1.37 -4.26
C ASN A 2 -8.99 -1.15 -3.44
N LYS A 3 -7.99 -2.03 -3.57
CA LYS A 3 -6.69 -1.91 -2.87
C LYS A 3 -5.80 -0.82 -3.47
N ILE A 4 -6.18 -0.30 -4.64
CA ILE A 4 -5.50 0.73 -5.42
C ILE A 4 -5.08 1.94 -4.57
N PRO A 5 -5.96 2.60 -3.79
CA PRO A 5 -5.56 3.73 -2.93
C PRO A 5 -4.50 3.39 -1.89
N GLY A 6 -4.50 2.17 -1.33
CA GLY A 6 -3.48 1.73 -0.38
C GLY A 6 -2.10 1.58 -1.03
N TYR A 7 -2.05 1.01 -2.23
CA TYR A 7 -0.81 0.91 -3.00
C TYR A 7 -0.27 2.28 -3.42
N ILE A 8 -1.15 3.19 -3.86
CA ILE A 8 -0.76 4.58 -4.19
C ILE A 8 -0.12 5.25 -2.98
N LEU A 9 -0.74 5.14 -1.80
CA LEU A 9 -0.19 5.72 -0.58
C LEU A 9 1.18 5.13 -0.21
N ILE A 10 1.36 3.82 -0.35
CA ILE A 10 2.63 3.14 -0.06
C ILE A 10 3.73 3.67 -1.00
N VAL A 11 3.45 3.74 -2.31
CA VAL A 11 4.40 4.28 -3.29
C VAL A 11 4.76 5.73 -2.98
N LEU A 12 3.76 6.56 -2.66
CA LEU A 12 3.99 7.95 -2.25
C LEU A 12 4.83 8.05 -0.98
N GLY A 13 4.53 7.24 0.04
CA GLY A 13 5.29 7.22 1.30
C GLY A 13 6.75 6.81 1.10
N ILE A 14 7.02 5.84 0.22
CA ILE A 14 8.38 5.45 -0.15
C ILE A 14 9.11 6.59 -0.85
N ILE A 15 8.48 7.28 -1.81
CA ILE A 15 9.08 8.42 -2.51
C ILE A 15 9.42 9.54 -1.53
N VAL A 16 8.51 9.86 -0.61
CA VAL A 16 8.73 10.89 0.42
C VAL A 16 9.86 10.50 1.38
N LEU A 17 9.93 9.23 1.78
CA LEU A 17 11.06 8.75 2.60
C LEU A 17 12.40 8.86 1.86
N LEU A 18 12.43 8.48 0.59
CA LEU A 18 13.63 8.60 -0.25
C LEU A 18 14.08 10.06 -0.37
N ALA A 19 13.14 11.02 -0.45
CA ALA A 19 13.49 12.44 -0.43
C ALA A 19 14.17 12.88 0.88
N GLY A 20 13.95 12.18 1.99
CA GLY A 20 14.58 12.47 3.29
C GLY A 20 15.99 11.89 3.48
N VAL A 21 16.46 10.98 2.61
CA VAL A 21 17.79 10.33 2.75
C VAL A 21 18.88 11.24 2.16
N LYS A 22 20.00 11.43 2.87
CA LYS A 22 21.05 12.40 2.52
C LYS A 22 21.50 12.44 1.03
N PRO A 23 21.86 11.32 0.37
CA PRO A 23 22.34 11.38 -1.02
C PRO A 23 21.24 11.75 -2.02
N THR A 24 19.99 11.41 -1.73
CA THR A 24 18.83 11.67 -2.60
C THR A 24 18.18 13.03 -2.31
N ASN A 25 18.29 13.55 -1.09
CA ASN A 25 17.74 14.85 -0.70
C ASN A 25 18.27 15.99 -1.58
N VAL A 26 19.57 15.98 -1.93
CA VAL A 26 20.17 17.00 -2.81
C VAL A 26 19.49 17.01 -4.19
N TYR A 27 19.22 15.84 -4.75
CA TYR A 27 18.52 15.71 -6.03
C TYR A 27 17.07 16.21 -5.90
N PHE A 28 16.35 15.81 -4.86
CA PHE A 28 14.97 16.26 -4.64
C PHE A 28 14.85 17.75 -4.39
N GLN A 29 15.79 18.37 -3.68
CA GLN A 29 15.85 19.82 -3.49
C GLN A 29 16.10 20.58 -4.79
N SER A 30 16.86 19.99 -5.73
CA SER A 30 17.11 20.60 -7.05
C SER A 30 15.87 20.62 -7.94
N VAL A 31 15.00 19.60 -7.83
CA VAL A 31 13.75 19.50 -8.59
C VAL A 31 12.61 20.26 -7.90
N ILE A 32 12.62 20.29 -6.57
CA ILE A 32 11.55 20.84 -5.74
C ILE A 32 12.17 21.78 -4.69
N PRO A 33 12.38 23.06 -5.03
CA PRO A 33 13.15 23.99 -4.20
C PRO A 33 12.49 24.29 -2.85
N PHE A 34 11.18 24.08 -2.66
CA PHE A 34 10.56 24.28 -1.36
C PHE A 34 10.97 23.23 -0.31
N LEU A 35 11.48 22.07 -0.74
CA LEU A 35 11.95 21.02 0.18
C LEU A 35 13.26 21.40 0.88
N SER A 36 14.05 22.34 0.33
CA SER A 36 15.31 22.76 0.95
C SER A 36 15.11 23.51 2.27
N SER A 37 13.95 24.15 2.43
CA SER A 37 13.58 24.88 3.65
C SER A 37 13.02 23.97 4.74
N ILE A 38 12.77 22.70 4.45
CA ILE A 38 12.15 21.75 5.37
C ILE A 38 13.23 20.84 5.97
N ASN A 39 13.20 20.67 7.29
CA ASN A 39 14.11 19.76 7.97
C ASN A 39 13.90 18.32 7.47
N TYR A 40 14.97 17.65 7.07
CA TYR A 40 14.94 16.27 6.58
C TYR A 40 14.30 15.29 7.56
N ILE A 41 14.42 15.53 8.88
CA ILE A 41 13.75 14.73 9.91
C ILE A 41 12.23 14.81 9.76
N ILE A 42 11.69 15.99 9.46
CA ILE A 42 10.25 16.20 9.24
C ILE A 42 9.80 15.43 7.99
N ILE A 43 10.58 15.48 6.90
CA ILE A 43 10.28 14.73 5.66
C ILE A 43 10.23 13.22 5.95
N ILE A 44 11.20 12.70 6.72
CA ILE A 44 11.24 11.29 7.12
C ILE A 44 10.00 10.92 7.97
N VAL A 45 9.65 11.76 8.95
CA VAL A 45 8.47 11.52 9.81
C VAL A 45 7.19 11.51 8.99
N ILE A 46 7.00 12.48 8.09
CA ILE A 46 5.83 12.55 7.20
C ILE A 46 5.78 11.30 6.30
N GLY A 47 6.91 10.93 5.68
CA GLY A 47 7.00 9.74 4.84
C GLY A 47 6.64 8.45 5.59
N ALA A 48 7.13 8.31 6.83
CA ALA A 48 6.80 7.18 7.69
C ALA A 48 5.31 7.12 8.04
N VAL A 49 4.69 8.25 8.38
CA VAL A 49 3.25 8.33 8.68
C VAL A 49 2.40 7.93 7.45
N ILE A 50 2.75 8.43 6.27
CA ILE A 50 2.06 8.08 5.01
C ILE A 50 2.19 6.57 4.74
N LEU A 51 3.38 5.99 4.94
CA LEU A 51 3.60 4.57 4.76
C LEU A 51 2.77 3.72 5.72
N ILE A 52 2.74 4.09 7.00
CA ILE A 52 1.93 3.41 8.02
C ILE A 52 0.44 3.47 7.65
N ALA A 53 -0.05 4.65 7.23
CA ALA A 53 -1.43 4.81 6.78
C ALA A 53 -1.75 3.96 5.54
N GLY A 54 -0.83 3.90 4.58
CA GLY A 54 -0.96 3.07 3.38
C GLY A 54 -1.03 1.59 3.69
N VAL A 55 -0.14 1.10 4.56
CA VAL A 55 -0.14 -0.30 5.03
C VAL A 55 -1.41 -0.62 5.80
N PHE A 56 -1.86 0.29 6.67
CA PHE A 56 -3.09 0.12 7.44
C PHE A 56 -4.33 0.01 6.53
N LEU A 57 -4.44 0.88 5.52
CA LEU A 57 -5.50 0.82 4.52
C LEU A 57 -5.47 -0.48 3.72
N LEU A 58 -4.28 -0.98 3.36
CA LEU A 58 -4.13 -2.24 2.63
C LEU A 58 -4.54 -3.44 3.49
N ARG A 59 -4.20 -3.43 4.78
CA ARG A 59 -4.54 -4.50 5.74
C ARG A 59 -6.05 -4.58 5.99
N ASN A 60 -6.71 -3.43 6.05
CA ASN A 60 -8.15 -3.34 6.31
C ASN A 60 -9.00 -3.45 5.03
N ALA A 61 -8.37 -3.55 3.86
CA ALA A 61 -9.10 -3.76 2.62
C ALA A 61 -9.81 -5.12 2.66
N PRO A 62 -11.13 -5.18 2.37
CA PRO A 62 -11.86 -6.44 2.31
C PRO A 62 -11.13 -7.40 1.38
N ARG A 63 -10.79 -8.59 1.88
CA ARG A 63 -10.39 -9.69 0.98
C ARG A 63 -11.55 -9.87 0.02
N GLY A 64 -11.29 -9.76 -1.29
CA GLY A 64 -12.33 -9.90 -2.30
C GLY A 64 -13.17 -11.13 -1.98
N ARG A 65 -14.50 -11.01 -2.11
CA ARG A 65 -15.41 -12.13 -1.85
C ARG A 65 -14.86 -13.34 -2.60
N GLN A 66 -14.35 -14.34 -1.88
CA GLN A 66 -14.08 -15.63 -2.48
C GLN A 66 -15.44 -16.09 -3.01
N SER A 67 -15.52 -16.35 -4.32
CA SER A 67 -16.76 -16.89 -4.88
C SER A 67 -17.10 -18.13 -4.06
N PRO A 68 -18.33 -18.24 -3.53
CA PRO A 68 -18.68 -19.40 -2.72
C PRO A 68 -18.44 -20.66 -3.55
N GLU A 69 -17.52 -21.50 -3.07
CA GLU A 69 -17.26 -22.80 -3.66
C GLU A 69 -18.44 -23.70 -3.31
N VAL A 70 -19.23 -24.09 -4.32
CA VAL A 70 -20.39 -24.95 -4.15
C VAL A 70 -19.92 -26.40 -4.24
N PRO A 71 -20.09 -27.23 -3.20
CA PRO A 71 -19.72 -28.65 -3.27
C PRO A 71 -20.60 -29.38 -4.30
N ILE A 72 -19.96 -30.24 -5.10
CA ILE A 72 -20.61 -31.15 -6.05
C ILE A 72 -20.76 -32.50 -5.35
N TYR A 73 -21.99 -32.97 -5.20
CA TYR A 73 -22.32 -34.23 -4.55
C TYR A 73 -22.56 -35.35 -5.57
N GLN A 74 -22.06 -36.55 -5.26
CA GLN A 74 -22.42 -37.80 -5.93
C GLN A 74 -22.98 -38.77 -4.89
N GLY A 75 -24.30 -38.79 -4.77
CA GLY A 75 -24.98 -39.47 -3.67
C GLY A 75 -24.71 -38.76 -2.34
N LYS A 76 -24.06 -39.46 -1.39
CA LYS A 76 -23.71 -38.91 -0.05
C LYS A 76 -22.27 -38.39 0.05
N SER A 77 -21.45 -38.55 -0.99
CA SER A 77 -20.05 -38.10 -0.99
C SER A 77 -19.86 -36.81 -1.80
N ILE A 78 -18.93 -35.97 -1.35
CA ILE A 78 -18.47 -34.78 -2.08
C ILE A 78 -17.39 -35.24 -3.06
N VAL A 79 -17.61 -35.02 -4.35
CA VAL A 79 -16.67 -35.38 -5.43
C VAL A 79 -15.90 -34.19 -5.98
N GLY A 80 -16.28 -32.97 -5.63
CA GLY A 80 -15.53 -31.78 -6.02
C GLY A 80 -16.18 -30.50 -5.56
N TYR A 81 -15.59 -29.37 -5.95
CA TYR A 81 -16.09 -28.03 -5.68
C TYR A 81 -16.18 -27.25 -6.98
N ARG A 82 -17.35 -26.69 -7.26
CA ARG A 82 -17.58 -25.77 -8.38
C ARG A 82 -17.37 -24.34 -7.89
N ARG A 83 -16.63 -23.54 -8.65
CA ARG A 83 -16.67 -22.08 -8.49
C ARG A 83 -18.03 -21.58 -8.99
N GLY A 84 -18.82 -21.00 -8.09
CA GLY A 84 -20.06 -20.29 -8.41
C GLY A 84 -19.80 -19.02 -9.19
#